data_AF-A0A225V5P0-F1
#
_entry.id   AF-A0A225V5P0-F1
#
_cell.length_a   1.000
_cell.length_b   1.000
_cell.length_c   1.000
_cell.angle_alpha   90.00
_cell.angle_beta   90.00
_cell.angle_gamma   90.00
#
_symmetry.space_group_name_H-M   'P 1'
#
loop_
_entity.id
_entity.type
_entity.pdbx_description
1 polymer ?
#
loop_
_entity_poly.entity_id
_entity_poly.type
_entity_poly.pdbx_seq_one_letter_code
_entity_poly.pdbx_strand_id
1 'polypeptide(L)'
;MTTLSDEGFPTAVMDVSGARRTVNLDSGARYTVVVTNWMEYCDRFSCTTPVNFEAGIGGRLLGVVGVWRFEMLNVVGETVAVDA
;
A
#
# COMPACT_ATOMS: atom_id res chain seq x y z
N MET A 1 1.82 16.29 -3.69
CA MET A 1 1.24 17.07 -2.58
C MET A 1 0.72 16.08 -1.56
N THR A 2 1.26 16.14 -0.34
CA THR A 2 0.87 15.25 0.76
C THR A 2 -0.21 15.95 1.58
N THR A 3 -1.24 15.23 1.98
CA THR A 3 -2.26 15.69 2.94
C THR A 3 -2.13 14.91 4.23
N LEU A 4 -2.92 15.21 5.24
CA LEU A 4 -3.07 14.36 6.41
C LEU A 4 -4.38 13.58 6.27
N SER A 5 -4.41 12.32 6.74
CA SER A 5 -5.66 11.62 6.99
C SER A 5 -6.42 12.26 8.15
N ASP A 6 -7.68 11.88 8.35
CA ASP A 6 -8.47 12.29 9.53
C ASP A 6 -7.78 11.91 10.85
N GLU A 7 -6.96 10.86 10.82
CA GLU A 7 -6.13 10.37 11.92
C GLU A 7 -4.76 11.08 12.04
N GLY A 8 -4.51 12.10 11.22
CA GLY A 8 -3.30 12.92 11.27
C GLY A 8 -2.04 12.28 10.66
N PHE A 9 -2.17 11.16 9.92
CA PHE A 9 -1.03 10.53 9.25
C PHE A 9 -0.79 11.15 7.88
N PRO A 10 0.47 11.34 7.43
CA PRO A 10 0.75 11.78 6.07
C PRO A 10 0.15 10.83 5.04
N THR A 11 -0.51 11.39 4.02
CA THR A 11 -1.15 10.65 2.94
C THR A 11 -0.80 11.22 1.57
N ALA A 12 -0.74 10.35 0.56
CA ALA A 12 -0.69 10.72 -0.85
C ALA A 12 -1.96 10.27 -1.58
N VAL A 13 -2.25 10.89 -2.72
CA VAL A 13 -3.27 10.42 -3.66
C VAL A 13 -2.56 9.75 -4.83
N MET A 14 -3.01 8.53 -5.15
CA MET A 14 -2.52 7.73 -6.28
C MET A 14 -3.71 7.32 -7.16
N ASP A 15 -3.50 7.21 -8.47
CA ASP A 15 -4.44 6.48 -9.34
C ASP A 15 -4.07 5.00 -9.33
N VAL A 16 -5.04 4.15 -8.98
CA VAL A 16 -4.89 2.69 -8.92
C VAL A 16 -6.10 2.07 -9.59
N SER A 17 -5.88 1.34 -10.69
CA SER A 17 -6.93 0.74 -11.51
C SER A 17 -7.95 1.77 -12.04
N GLY A 18 -7.48 2.96 -12.43
CA GLY A 18 -8.30 4.04 -12.99
C GLY A 18 -9.11 4.84 -11.97
N ALA A 19 -8.84 4.66 -10.67
CA ALA A 19 -9.51 5.38 -9.59
C ALA A 19 -8.50 6.03 -8.64
N ARG A 20 -8.77 7.28 -8.26
CA ARG A 20 -7.99 7.99 -7.23
C ARG A 20 -8.24 7.38 -5.86
N ARG A 21 -7.16 7.04 -5.16
CA ARG A 21 -7.16 6.45 -3.81
C ARG A 21 -6.16 7.17 -2.94
N THR A 22 -6.53 7.33 -1.67
CA THR A 22 -5.62 7.83 -0.63
C THR A 22 -4.80 6.68 -0.09
N VAL A 23 -3.48 6.86 0.00
CA VAL A 23 -2.54 5.91 0.61
C VAL A 23 -1.82 6.58 1.77
N ASN A 24 -1.62 5.85 2.86
CA ASN A 24 -0.84 6.33 4.01
C ASN A 24 0.66 6.25 3.69
N LEU A 25 1.42 7.28 4.07
CA LEU A 25 2.87 7.30 4.01
C LEU A 25 3.42 7.10 5.42
N ASP A 26 3.98 5.92 5.66
CA ASP A 26 4.59 5.55 6.93
C ASP A 26 6.09 5.34 6.75
N SER A 27 6.89 6.31 7.16
CA SER A 27 8.35 6.20 7.12
C SER A 27 8.91 5.17 8.11
N GLY A 28 8.10 4.69 9.06
CA GLY A 28 8.46 3.63 10.00
C GLY A 28 8.19 2.22 9.47
N ALA A 29 7.40 2.09 8.40
CA ALA A 29 7.11 0.80 7.79
C ALA A 29 8.31 0.28 6.98
N ARG A 30 8.66 -0.99 7.17
CA ARG A 30 9.71 -1.66 6.37
C ARG A 30 9.21 -2.12 5.01
N TYR A 31 7.91 -2.43 4.93
CA TYR A 31 7.25 -2.91 3.73
C TYR A 31 5.99 -2.09 3.48
N THR A 32 5.60 -1.98 2.22
CA THR A 32 4.24 -1.55 1.90
C THR A 32 3.28 -2.65 2.34
N VAL A 33 2.21 -2.28 3.03
CA VAL A 33 1.17 -3.21 3.46
C VAL A 33 -0.16 -2.71 2.93
N VAL A 34 -0.90 -3.60 2.28
CA VAL A 34 -2.27 -3.36 1.86
C VAL A 34 -3.22 -4.31 2.59
N VAL A 35 -4.41 -3.82 2.90
CA VAL A 35 -5.50 -4.66 3.42
C VAL A 35 -6.13 -5.48 2.29
N THR A 36 -6.74 -6.61 2.62
CA THR A 36 -7.15 -7.63 1.64
C THR A 36 -8.18 -7.18 0.60
N ASN A 37 -8.92 -6.10 0.84
CA ASN A 37 -9.81 -5.53 -0.16
C ASN A 37 -9.08 -4.87 -1.34
N TRP A 38 -7.77 -4.61 -1.24
CA TRP A 38 -6.99 -4.07 -2.37
C TRP A 38 -6.58 -5.14 -3.38
N MET A 39 -6.73 -6.42 -3.04
CA MET A 39 -6.39 -7.53 -3.94
C MET A 39 -7.21 -7.54 -5.24
N GLU A 40 -8.35 -6.82 -5.29
CA GLU A 40 -9.16 -6.71 -6.50
C GLU A 40 -8.56 -5.75 -7.54
N TYR A 41 -7.57 -4.93 -7.17
CA TYR A 41 -7.02 -3.88 -8.03
C TYR A 41 -5.76 -4.30 -8.80
N CYS A 42 -5.22 -5.49 -8.54
CA CYS A 42 -4.01 -5.97 -9.22
C CYS A 42 -3.84 -7.49 -9.11
N ASP A 43 -2.82 -8.00 -9.79
CA ASP A 43 -2.48 -9.42 -9.78
C ASP A 43 -1.57 -9.80 -8.61
N ARG A 44 -1.72 -11.05 -8.17
CA ARG A 44 -0.84 -11.65 -7.17
C ARG A 44 0.56 -11.81 -7.77
N PHE A 45 1.56 -11.31 -7.07
CA PHE A 45 2.96 -11.47 -7.46
C PHE A 45 3.49 -12.82 -6.96
N SER A 46 4.05 -13.62 -7.88
CA SER A 46 4.56 -14.95 -7.57
C SER A 46 5.92 -14.86 -6.88
N CYS A 47 5.92 -14.61 -5.57
CA CYS A 47 7.10 -14.68 -4.73
C CYS A 47 6.78 -15.24 -3.34
N THR A 48 7.83 -15.63 -2.60
CA THR A 48 7.70 -15.98 -1.18
C THR A 48 7.55 -14.71 -0.36
N THR A 49 6.60 -14.68 0.56
CA THR A 49 6.45 -13.56 1.50
C THR A 49 7.72 -13.45 2.36
N PRO A 50 8.30 -12.24 2.52
CA PRO A 50 9.53 -12.08 3.29
C PRO A 50 9.32 -12.33 4.80
N VAL A 51 8.08 -12.22 5.26
CA VAL A 51 7.65 -12.34 6.65
C VAL A 51 6.27 -13.01 6.71
N ASN A 52 5.94 -13.59 7.86
CA ASN A 52 4.62 -14.19 8.10
C ASN A 52 3.63 -13.20 8.75
N PHE A 53 4.16 -12.18 9.43
CA PHE A 53 3.37 -11.16 10.13
C PHE A 53 4.04 -9.80 10.00
N GLU A 54 3.23 -8.76 9.88
CA GLU A 54 3.67 -7.37 9.94
C GLU A 54 2.86 -6.59 10.97
N ALA A 55 3.50 -5.61 11.62
CA ALA A 55 2.80 -4.72 12.53
C ALA A 55 2.05 -3.67 11.71
N GLY A 56 0.73 -3.67 11.79
CA GLY A 56 -0.10 -2.61 11.21
C GLY A 56 -0.05 -1.32 12.03
N ILE A 57 -0.62 -0.26 11.45
CA ILE A 57 -0.82 1.01 12.15
C ILE A 57 -1.64 0.76 13.42
N GLY A 58 -1.15 1.22 14.58
CA GLY A 58 -1.71 0.91 15.89
C GLY A 58 -1.06 -0.29 16.61
N GLY A 59 0.00 -0.89 16.05
CA GLY A 59 0.85 -1.88 16.73
C GLY A 59 0.30 -3.31 16.76
N ARG A 60 -0.74 -3.62 15.98
CA ARG A 60 -1.33 -4.96 15.89
C ARG A 60 -0.61 -5.80 14.83
N LEU A 61 -0.26 -7.04 15.17
CA LEU A 61 0.26 -8.02 14.20
C LEU A 61 -0.86 -8.47 13.25
N LEU A 62 -0.58 -8.38 11.95
CA LEU A 62 -1.45 -8.82 10.86
C LEU A 62 -0.75 -9.94 10.09
N GLY A 63 -1.49 -11.00 9.77
CA GLY A 63 -0.96 -12.12 8.97
C GLY A 63 -0.78 -11.72 7.51
N VAL A 64 0.40 -11.98 6.95
CA VAL A 64 0.70 -11.74 5.53
C VAL A 64 0.25 -12.95 4.72
N VAL A 65 -0.59 -12.72 3.71
CA VAL A 65 -1.22 -13.81 2.91
C VAL A 65 -0.64 -13.98 1.51
N GLY A 66 0.23 -13.06 1.10
CA GLY A 66 0.88 -13.04 -0.21
C GLY A 66 1.46 -11.67 -0.51
N VAL A 67 1.98 -11.51 -1.72
CA VAL A 67 2.45 -10.23 -2.26
C VAL A 67 1.69 -9.96 -3.56
N TRP A 68 1.32 -8.71 -3.78
CA TRP A 68 0.63 -8.20 -4.95
C TRP A 68 1.43 -7.04 -5.54
N ARG A 69 1.46 -6.95 -6.88
CA ARG A 69 2.17 -5.87 -7.57
C ARG A 69 1.17 -4.87 -8.12
N PHE A 70 1.23 -3.65 -7.60
CA PHE A 70 0.40 -2.54 -8.01
C PHE A 70 1.15 -1.63 -8.97
N GLU A 71 0.47 -1.17 -10.01
CA GLU A 71 0.88 0.00 -10.78
C GLU A 71 0.09 1.21 -10.27
N MET A 72 0.80 2.22 -9.79
CA MET A 72 0.20 3.41 -9.19
C MET A 72 0.69 4.67 -9.92
N LEU A 73 -0.23 5.49 -10.42
CA LEU A 73 0.12 6.79 -11.01
C LEU A 73 0.09 7.87 -9.93
N ASN A 74 1.22 8.52 -9.71
CA ASN A 74 1.30 9.61 -8.75
C ASN A 74 0.75 10.92 -9.32
N VAL A 75 0.59 11.95 -8.47
CA VAL A 75 0.04 13.26 -8.87
C VAL A 75 0.91 14.05 -9.86
N VAL A 76 2.17 13.67 -10.06
CA VAL A 76 3.07 14.29 -11.06
C VAL A 76 3.10 13.52 -12.38
N GLY A 77 2.31 12.45 -12.50
CA GLY A 77 2.17 11.68 -13.74
C GLY A 77 3.20 10.57 -13.92
N GLU A 78 3.89 10.15 -12.85
CA GLU A 78 4.82 9.02 -12.89
C GLU A 78 4.15 7.74 -12.37
N THR A 79 4.33 6.64 -13.11
CA THR A 79 3.88 5.32 -12.70
C THR A 79 4.95 4.66 -11.82
N VAL A 80 4.54 4.22 -10.64
CA VAL A 80 5.38 3.50 -9.68
C VAL A 80 4.86 2.07 -9.52
N ALA A 81 5.74 1.09 -9.65
CA ALA A 81 5.44 -0.30 -9.33
C ALA A 81 5.70 -0.55 -7.83
N VAL A 82 4.70 -1.07 -7.12
CA VAL A 82 4.75 -1.30 -5.68
C VAL A 82 4.38 -2.74 -5.38
N ASP A 83 5.26 -3.45 -4.67
CA ASP A 83 4.97 -4.78 -4.13
C ASP A 83 4.45 -4.62 -2.69
N ALA A 84 3.28 -5.18 -2.39
CA ALA A 84 2.60 -5.04 -1.09
C ALA A 84 1.79 -6.28 -0.68
#